data_AF-A0A7G1KTI1-F1
#
_entry.id   AF-A0A7G1KTI1-F1
#
_cell.length_a   1.000
_cell.length_b   1.000
_cell.length_c   1.000
_cell.angle_alpha   90.00
_cell.angle_beta   90.00
_cell.angle_gamma   90.00
#
_symmetry.space_group_name_H-M   'P 1'
#
loop_
_entity.id
_entity.type
_entity.pdbx_description
1 polymer ?
#
loop_
_entity_poly.entity_id
_entity_poly.type
_entity_poly.pdbx_seq_one_letter_code
_entity_poly.pdbx_strand_id
1 'polypeptide(L)'
;MSTAVAGPAAASPTQASAEVARARIAVMVSSYQVDVVVPTKFTIETFMDDLLAVLSRAIDDENVDFAPPSGQWSLARPGELPMPRWRSLADHDVIDGTVLMLSAVESSEVFTPVVEDITDALALINEREFSEFDPRTVAVTGVSALGVGAVAAAALLSWSWMRSGSVLWCGLPALLLGLICWGAGFALRRRADGDMLCLGLVLSALPLLFAGGAMLVPAAYSEPGPFAAANIAAGAVMAATAAVTTLRLTKVSTTVLTAVLVIAIAVAIAALPMAYLEVSEQHMTGGAVFIGLILLTAAPRLAVVAARIRPPDLPDPGTEVAPATLTDIFDAETATADDPGPDRTEDDRRRSLRIEDRARLAVTSLRGLIIGSATVLSVATVLSAAASPGGIREIVLAAAVAGIVALRTRWYPDRIQAVALVIASAVTVVGVGAVLVGAYETPIARMVVVAVMAVAAAAACVAALRLPGVRLSPVTRRVIDLIEYALILVVPVLAFWIMGIYTAMRGI
;
A
#
# COMPACT_ATOMS: atom_id res chain seq x y z
N MET A 1 -35.70 37.03 -102.88
CA MET A 1 -34.35 36.52 -102.53
C MET A 1 -33.90 37.20 -101.24
N SER A 2 -33.86 36.46 -100.13
CA SER A 2 -32.74 36.45 -99.18
C SER A 2 -33.14 35.52 -98.02
N THR A 3 -32.49 34.37 -97.97
CA THR A 3 -32.53 33.40 -96.88
C THR A 3 -31.58 33.86 -95.78
N ALA A 4 -32.03 33.90 -94.53
CA ALA A 4 -31.17 34.01 -93.36
C ALA A 4 -31.49 32.87 -92.38
N VAL A 5 -30.43 32.13 -92.06
CA VAL A 5 -30.36 30.87 -91.31
C VAL A 5 -30.53 31.15 -89.81
N ALA A 6 -31.32 30.33 -89.12
CA ALA A 6 -31.42 30.30 -87.66
C ALA A 6 -30.20 29.59 -87.05
N GLY A 7 -29.53 30.24 -86.10
CA GLY A 7 -28.43 29.66 -85.31
C GLY A 7 -28.92 28.60 -84.30
N PRO A 8 -28.03 27.72 -83.80
CA PRO A 8 -28.41 26.59 -82.99
C PRO A 8 -28.83 27.02 -81.56
N ALA A 9 -29.80 26.30 -81.01
CA ALA A 9 -30.28 26.47 -79.64
C ALA A 9 -29.15 26.19 -78.64
N ALA A 10 -28.96 27.12 -77.70
CA ALA A 10 -28.03 26.97 -76.59
C ALA A 10 -28.49 25.83 -75.67
N ALA A 11 -27.55 24.93 -75.36
CA ALA A 11 -27.75 23.81 -74.46
C ALA A 11 -28.01 24.30 -73.01
N SER A 12 -28.98 23.68 -72.35
CA SER A 12 -29.27 23.85 -70.93
C SER A 12 -28.03 23.56 -70.07
N PRO A 13 -27.74 24.33 -69.00
CA PRO A 13 -26.61 24.06 -68.15
C PRO A 13 -26.82 22.72 -67.42
N THR A 14 -25.86 21.83 -67.57
CA THR A 14 -25.74 20.56 -66.84
C THR A 14 -25.70 20.87 -65.35
N GLN A 15 -26.67 20.38 -64.56
CA GLN A 15 -26.61 20.45 -63.11
C GLN A 15 -25.32 19.77 -62.64
N ALA A 16 -24.43 20.53 -62.00
CA ALA A 16 -23.27 19.98 -61.33
C ALA A 16 -23.75 19.00 -60.26
N SER A 17 -23.33 17.73 -60.37
CA SER A 17 -23.53 16.72 -59.35
C SER A 17 -23.00 17.27 -58.02
N ALA A 18 -23.85 17.36 -57.00
CA ALA A 18 -23.46 17.81 -55.67
C ALA A 18 -22.54 16.75 -55.05
N GLU A 19 -21.23 16.90 -55.24
CA GLU A 19 -20.24 16.00 -54.66
C GLU A 19 -20.26 16.17 -53.13
N VAL A 20 -20.73 15.14 -52.43
CA VAL A 20 -20.77 15.12 -50.96
C VAL A 20 -19.33 15.06 -50.47
N ALA A 21 -18.91 16.05 -49.69
CA ALA A 21 -17.60 16.04 -49.04
C ALA A 21 -17.50 14.82 -48.12
N ARG A 22 -16.46 14.02 -48.33
CA ARG A 22 -16.18 12.79 -47.59
C ARG A 22 -14.82 12.91 -46.93
N ALA A 23 -14.66 12.23 -45.81
CA ALA A 23 -13.36 12.01 -45.21
C ALA A 23 -13.14 10.52 -44.92
N ARG A 24 -11.92 10.05 -45.13
CA ARG A 24 -11.43 8.74 -44.67
C ARG A 24 -10.99 8.88 -43.23
N ILE A 25 -11.71 8.26 -42.32
CA ILE A 25 -11.40 8.23 -40.89
C ILE A 25 -10.98 6.82 -40.49
N ALA A 26 -10.13 6.73 -39.47
CA ALA A 26 -9.78 5.47 -38.82
C ALA A 26 -10.63 5.34 -37.55
N VAL A 27 -11.55 4.38 -37.51
CA VAL A 27 -12.39 4.14 -36.33
C VAL A 27 -11.76 3.02 -35.49
N MET A 28 -11.39 3.35 -34.26
CA MET A 28 -10.91 2.40 -33.26
C MET A 28 -12.08 1.80 -32.48
N VAL A 29 -12.14 0.48 -32.45
CA VAL A 29 -13.13 -0.31 -31.70
C VAL A 29 -12.40 -1.44 -30.98
N SER A 30 -12.39 -1.42 -29.65
CA SER A 30 -11.63 -2.36 -28.83
C SER A 30 -10.14 -2.38 -29.24
N SER A 31 -9.67 -3.44 -29.90
CA SER A 31 -8.29 -3.60 -30.40
C SER A 31 -8.17 -3.47 -31.91
N TYR A 32 -9.26 -3.17 -32.61
CA TYR A 32 -9.33 -3.07 -34.06
C TYR A 32 -9.34 -1.62 -34.52
N GLN A 33 -8.65 -1.35 -35.63
CA GLN A 33 -8.75 -0.09 -36.36
C GLN A 33 -9.34 -0.38 -37.74
N VAL A 34 -10.47 0.25 -38.05
CA VAL A 34 -11.15 0.10 -39.34
C VAL A 34 -11.20 1.45 -40.04
N ASP A 35 -10.61 1.53 -41.23
CA ASP A 35 -10.68 2.74 -42.05
C ASP A 35 -12.00 2.78 -42.82
N VAL A 36 -12.80 3.81 -42.56
CA VAL A 36 -14.11 4.00 -43.19
C VAL A 36 -14.18 5.39 -43.83
N VAL A 37 -14.82 5.47 -44.99
CA VAL A 37 -15.10 6.75 -45.66
C VAL A 37 -16.50 7.20 -45.28
N VAL A 38 -16.59 8.32 -44.57
CA VAL A 38 -17.85 8.89 -44.06
C VAL A 38 -18.09 10.28 -44.63
N PRO A 39 -19.35 10.72 -44.76
CA PRO A 39 -19.64 12.08 -45.17
C PRO A 39 -19.34 13.08 -44.03
N THR A 40 -18.69 14.19 -44.35
CA THR A 40 -18.28 15.16 -43.32
C THR A 40 -19.31 16.24 -43.00
N LYS A 41 -20.22 16.51 -43.95
CA LYS A 41 -21.24 17.58 -43.84
C LYS A 41 -22.57 17.13 -43.22
N PHE A 42 -22.82 15.82 -43.14
CA PHE A 42 -24.01 15.31 -42.46
C PHE A 42 -23.74 15.19 -40.97
N THR A 43 -24.80 15.29 -40.18
CA THR A 43 -24.77 15.08 -38.74
C THR A 43 -24.41 13.63 -38.43
N ILE A 44 -23.66 13.41 -37.36
CA ILE A 44 -23.18 12.09 -36.94
C ILE A 44 -24.35 11.10 -36.75
N GLU A 45 -25.50 11.56 -36.27
CA GLU A 45 -26.71 10.74 -36.12
C GLU A 45 -27.18 10.07 -37.41
N THR A 46 -26.99 10.71 -38.56
CA THR A 46 -27.57 10.26 -39.83
C THR A 46 -26.88 9.02 -40.39
N PHE A 47 -25.59 8.84 -40.10
CA PHE A 47 -24.78 7.73 -40.62
C PHE A 47 -24.24 6.80 -39.53
N MET A 48 -24.46 7.10 -38.25
CA MET A 48 -23.89 6.34 -37.15
C MET A 48 -24.34 4.87 -37.13
N ASP A 49 -25.63 4.62 -37.37
CA ASP A 49 -26.18 3.26 -37.30
C ASP A 49 -25.67 2.40 -38.49
N ASP A 50 -25.54 3.02 -39.66
CA ASP A 50 -24.93 2.40 -40.84
C ASP A 50 -23.42 2.16 -40.62
N LEU A 51 -22.73 3.10 -39.97
CA LEU A 51 -21.32 2.96 -39.61
C LEU A 51 -21.13 1.78 -38.65
N LEU A 52 -21.98 1.63 -37.64
CA LEU A 52 -21.94 0.47 -36.73
C LEU A 52 -22.14 -0.85 -37.48
N ALA A 53 -23.05 -0.90 -38.45
CA ALA A 53 -23.26 -2.09 -39.28
C ALA A 53 -22.06 -2.40 -40.19
N VAL A 54 -21.35 -1.37 -40.67
CA VAL A 54 -20.11 -1.54 -41.44
C VAL A 54 -18.97 -2.04 -40.54
N LEU A 55 -18.83 -1.47 -39.34
CA LEU A 55 -17.80 -1.85 -38.37
C LEU A 55 -18.01 -3.28 -37.86
N SER A 56 -19.25 -3.68 -37.56
CA SER A 56 -19.56 -5.04 -37.12
C SER A 56 -19.25 -6.08 -38.19
N ARG A 57 -19.58 -5.80 -39.45
CA ARG A 57 -19.24 -6.67 -40.58
C ARG A 57 -17.75 -6.71 -40.89
N ALA A 58 -17.04 -5.61 -40.67
CA ALA A 58 -15.59 -5.52 -40.94
C ALA A 58 -14.75 -6.24 -39.89
N ILE A 59 -15.19 -6.23 -38.63
CA ILE A 59 -14.46 -6.85 -37.51
C ILE A 59 -14.80 -8.35 -37.40
N ASP A 60 -16.07 -8.74 -37.64
CA ASP A 60 -16.55 -10.14 -37.69
C ASP A 60 -16.06 -11.01 -36.51
N ASP A 61 -16.02 -10.43 -35.30
CA ASP A 61 -15.65 -11.08 -34.04
C ASP A 61 -16.84 -11.04 -33.07
N GLU A 62 -17.30 -12.21 -32.62
CA GLU A 62 -18.41 -12.34 -31.65
C GLU A 62 -18.08 -11.75 -30.27
N ASN A 63 -16.81 -11.51 -29.94
CA ASN A 63 -16.41 -10.93 -28.66
C ASN A 63 -16.52 -9.40 -28.61
N VAL A 64 -16.75 -8.73 -29.75
CA VAL A 64 -16.87 -7.27 -29.81
C VAL A 64 -18.35 -6.88 -29.73
N ASP A 65 -18.75 -6.34 -28.58
CA ASP A 65 -20.11 -5.84 -28.38
C ASP A 65 -20.26 -4.44 -28.99
N PHE A 66 -21.13 -4.33 -30.00
CA PHE A 66 -21.53 -3.06 -30.60
C PHE A 66 -22.80 -2.49 -29.95
N ALA A 67 -23.32 -3.09 -28.88
CA ALA A 67 -24.31 -2.46 -28.02
C ALA A 67 -23.61 -1.44 -27.09
N PRO A 68 -24.12 -0.21 -26.98
CA PRO A 68 -23.54 0.77 -26.08
C PRO A 68 -23.76 0.31 -24.64
N PRO A 69 -22.73 0.34 -23.77
CA PRO A 69 -22.88 -0.03 -22.35
C PRO A 69 -23.87 0.89 -21.61
N SER A 70 -23.98 2.15 -22.04
CA SER A 70 -24.98 3.13 -21.61
C SER A 70 -25.21 4.17 -22.72
N GLY A 71 -26.42 4.72 -22.81
CA GLY A 71 -26.72 5.82 -23.74
C GLY A 71 -26.73 5.43 -25.22
N GLN A 72 -26.15 6.28 -26.07
CA GLN A 72 -26.10 6.11 -27.52
C GLN A 72 -24.68 6.27 -28.05
N TRP A 73 -24.32 5.53 -29.09
CA TRP A 73 -22.99 5.66 -29.68
C TRP A 73 -22.81 6.99 -30.43
N SER A 74 -21.62 7.56 -30.27
CA SER A 74 -21.08 8.65 -31.09
C SER A 74 -19.58 8.45 -31.29
N LEU A 75 -18.94 9.42 -31.94
CA LEU A 75 -17.50 9.42 -32.24
C LEU A 75 -16.78 10.40 -31.32
N ALA A 76 -15.59 10.04 -30.84
CA ALA A 76 -14.72 10.89 -30.04
C ALA A 76 -13.29 10.80 -30.55
N ARG A 77 -12.47 11.84 -30.35
CA ARG A 77 -11.01 11.68 -30.47
C ARG A 77 -10.50 10.91 -29.24
N PRO A 78 -9.39 10.14 -29.35
CA PRO A 78 -8.82 9.44 -28.21
C PRO A 78 -8.53 10.39 -27.03
N GLY A 79 -9.15 10.12 -25.88
CA GLY A 79 -9.00 10.93 -24.66
C GLY A 79 -9.85 12.21 -24.60
N GLU A 80 -10.66 12.50 -25.62
CA GLU A 80 -11.57 13.64 -25.63
C GLU A 80 -13.03 13.22 -25.33
N LEU A 81 -13.86 14.23 -25.03
CA LEU A 81 -15.30 14.02 -24.85
C LEU A 81 -15.95 13.60 -26.18
N PRO A 82 -17.03 12.77 -26.12
CA PRO A 82 -17.79 12.41 -27.31
C PRO A 82 -18.32 13.62 -28.08
N MET A 83 -18.20 13.57 -29.41
CA MET A 83 -18.80 14.58 -30.27
C MET A 83 -20.34 14.48 -30.20
N PRO A 84 -21.08 15.59 -30.13
CA PRO A 84 -22.54 15.55 -30.11
C PRO A 84 -23.11 15.00 -31.42
N ARG A 85 -24.08 14.08 -31.35
CA ARG A 85 -24.64 13.39 -32.53
C ARG A 85 -25.31 14.35 -33.54
N TRP A 86 -25.81 15.49 -33.07
CA TRP A 86 -26.45 16.54 -33.88
C TRP A 86 -25.47 17.52 -34.54
N ARG A 87 -24.15 17.31 -34.41
CA ARG A 87 -23.12 18.07 -35.14
C ARG A 87 -22.51 17.24 -36.26
N SER A 88 -21.93 17.93 -37.24
CA SER A 88 -21.21 17.31 -38.34
C SER A 88 -19.73 17.10 -37.99
N LEU A 89 -19.07 16.17 -38.69
CA LEU A 89 -17.62 15.95 -38.52
C LEU A 89 -16.79 17.17 -38.96
N ALA A 90 -17.29 17.94 -39.93
CA ALA A 90 -16.67 19.19 -40.36
C ALA A 90 -16.64 20.25 -39.24
N ASP A 91 -17.66 20.29 -38.37
CA ASP A 91 -17.71 21.23 -37.24
C ASP A 91 -16.65 20.93 -36.16
N HIS A 92 -16.12 19.71 -36.15
CA HIS A 92 -15.08 19.23 -35.24
C HIS A 92 -13.70 19.11 -35.90
N ASP A 93 -13.52 19.75 -37.06
CA ASP A 93 -12.28 19.79 -37.83
C ASP A 93 -11.68 18.40 -38.07
N VAL A 94 -12.56 17.43 -38.38
CA VAL A 94 -12.18 16.06 -38.72
C VAL A 94 -11.77 16.04 -40.19
N ILE A 95 -10.49 15.78 -40.42
CA ILE A 95 -9.86 15.69 -41.74
C ILE A 95 -9.54 14.24 -42.11
N ASP A 96 -9.16 14.02 -43.36
CA ASP A 96 -8.67 12.71 -43.82
C ASP A 96 -7.51 12.21 -42.94
N GLY A 97 -7.62 10.95 -42.50
CA GLY A 97 -6.65 10.29 -41.64
C GLY A 97 -6.87 10.51 -40.14
N THR A 98 -7.92 11.24 -39.74
CA THR A 98 -8.23 11.43 -38.31
C THR A 98 -8.65 10.10 -37.68
N VAL A 99 -8.05 9.79 -36.52
CA VAL A 99 -8.41 8.62 -35.70
C VAL A 99 -9.53 9.02 -34.74
N LEU A 100 -10.62 8.25 -34.77
CA LEU A 100 -11.79 8.41 -33.90
C LEU A 100 -12.07 7.10 -33.19
N MET A 101 -12.67 7.16 -32.01
CA MET A 101 -13.10 6.01 -31.24
C MET A 101 -14.62 6.03 -31.08
N LEU A 102 -15.26 4.86 -31.06
CA LEU A 102 -16.64 4.73 -30.62
C LEU A 102 -16.73 5.06 -29.13
N SER A 103 -17.53 6.07 -28.80
CA SER A 103 -17.76 6.49 -27.43
C SER A 103 -19.25 6.66 -27.16
N ALA A 104 -19.68 6.16 -26.01
CA ALA A 104 -21.06 6.29 -25.57
C ALA A 104 -21.34 7.72 -25.08
N VAL A 105 -22.35 8.37 -25.67
CA VAL A 105 -22.93 9.62 -25.19
C VAL A 105 -24.07 9.26 -24.26
N GLU A 106 -23.87 9.50 -22.98
CA GLU A 106 -24.98 9.50 -22.02
C GLU A 106 -25.78 10.79 -22.17
N SER A 107 -27.11 10.70 -22.05
CA SER A 107 -27.94 11.90 -22.01
C SER A 107 -27.53 12.76 -20.80
N SER A 108 -27.23 14.04 -21.03
CA SER A 108 -27.02 14.99 -19.94
C SER A 108 -28.33 15.32 -19.20
N GLU A 109 -29.48 14.82 -19.68
CA GLU A 109 -30.73 14.87 -18.93
C GLU A 109 -30.67 13.88 -17.77
N VAL A 110 -30.00 14.31 -16.71
CA VAL A 110 -30.17 13.72 -15.40
C VAL A 110 -31.55 14.15 -14.93
N PHE A 111 -32.54 13.26 -15.06
CA PHE A 111 -33.82 13.42 -14.38
C PHE A 111 -33.55 13.47 -12.89
N THR A 112 -33.40 14.69 -12.38
CA THR A 112 -33.34 14.93 -10.96
C THR A 112 -34.79 14.91 -10.50
N PRO A 113 -35.25 13.89 -9.75
CA PRO A 113 -36.62 13.88 -9.28
C PRO A 113 -36.86 15.17 -8.51
N VAL A 114 -37.91 15.91 -8.87
CA VAL A 114 -38.32 17.08 -8.10
C VAL A 114 -38.91 16.56 -6.81
N VAL A 115 -38.13 16.63 -5.73
CA VAL A 115 -38.57 16.22 -4.41
C VAL A 115 -39.35 17.39 -3.79
N GLU A 116 -40.66 17.24 -3.71
CA GLU A 116 -41.55 18.30 -3.20
C GLU A 116 -41.55 18.37 -1.66
N ASP A 117 -41.24 17.25 -0.98
CA ASP A 117 -41.15 17.19 0.48
C ASP A 117 -39.71 17.41 0.97
N ILE A 118 -39.54 18.37 1.88
CA ILE A 118 -38.25 18.66 2.53
C ILE A 118 -37.73 17.43 3.29
N THR A 119 -38.63 16.59 3.81
CA THR A 119 -38.32 15.37 4.55
C THR A 119 -37.67 14.32 3.65
N ASP A 120 -38.24 14.11 2.46
CA ASP A 120 -37.68 13.20 1.45
C ASP A 120 -36.36 13.73 0.90
N ALA A 121 -36.25 15.05 0.71
CA ALA A 121 -35.00 15.67 0.29
C ALA A 121 -33.90 15.49 1.34
N LEU A 122 -34.24 15.62 2.62
CA LEU A 122 -33.33 15.38 3.73
C LEU A 122 -32.94 13.90 3.84
N ALA A 123 -33.88 12.97 3.61
CA ALA A 123 -33.60 11.53 3.59
C ALA A 123 -32.64 11.15 2.45
N LEU A 124 -32.86 11.68 1.23
CA LEU A 124 -31.97 11.48 0.07
C LEU A 124 -30.57 12.07 0.30
N ILE A 125 -30.49 13.27 0.91
CA ILE A 125 -29.21 13.86 1.31
C ILE A 125 -28.53 12.95 2.33
N ASN A 126 -29.26 12.45 3.32
CA ASN A 126 -28.73 11.59 4.37
C ASN A 126 -28.22 10.25 3.82
N GLU A 127 -28.97 9.57 2.95
CA GLU A 127 -28.53 8.33 2.28
C GLU A 127 -27.30 8.55 1.41
N ARG A 128 -27.17 9.72 0.78
CA ARG A 128 -26.02 10.06 -0.06
C ARG A 128 -24.77 10.43 0.75
N GLU A 129 -24.95 11.16 1.85
CA GLU A 129 -23.87 11.72 2.64
C GLU A 129 -23.40 10.76 3.75
N PHE A 130 -24.29 9.91 4.26
CA PHE A 130 -24.02 8.99 5.36
C PHE A 130 -24.29 7.55 4.95
N SER A 131 -23.26 6.71 5.08
CA SER A 131 -23.41 5.27 4.87
C SER A 131 -24.25 4.63 5.98
N GLU A 132 -25.20 3.78 5.61
CA GLU A 132 -25.97 3.00 6.57
C GLU A 132 -25.15 1.90 7.26
N PHE A 133 -25.72 1.34 8.33
CA PHE A 133 -25.13 0.23 9.06
C PHE A 133 -25.22 -1.09 8.26
N ASP A 134 -24.26 -1.26 7.36
CA ASP A 134 -24.15 -2.38 6.43
C ASP A 134 -23.63 -3.68 7.10
N PRO A 135 -23.93 -4.89 6.56
CA PRO A 135 -23.36 -6.16 7.05
C PRO A 135 -21.83 -6.17 7.08
N ARG A 136 -21.15 -5.40 6.22
CA ARG A 136 -19.70 -5.22 6.30
C ARG A 136 -19.27 -4.53 7.59
N THR A 137 -20.01 -3.51 8.03
CA THR A 137 -19.76 -2.79 9.29
C THR A 137 -19.95 -3.71 10.49
N VAL A 138 -20.97 -4.57 10.46
CA VAL A 138 -21.17 -5.64 11.47
C VAL A 138 -19.98 -6.58 11.51
N ALA A 139 -19.53 -7.06 10.35
CA ALA A 139 -18.39 -7.97 10.26
C ALA A 139 -17.09 -7.35 10.80
N VAL A 140 -16.79 -6.09 10.44
CA VAL A 140 -15.62 -5.36 10.92
C VAL A 140 -15.70 -5.15 12.44
N THR A 141 -16.86 -4.75 12.94
CA THR A 141 -17.08 -4.54 14.38
C THR A 141 -16.91 -5.86 15.15
N GLY A 142 -17.53 -6.95 14.68
CA GLY A 142 -17.41 -8.27 15.30
C GLY A 142 -15.97 -8.79 15.32
N VAL A 143 -15.25 -8.67 14.20
CA VAL A 143 -13.83 -9.01 14.11
C VAL A 143 -12.98 -8.15 15.04
N SER A 144 -13.24 -6.84 15.12
CA SER A 144 -12.49 -5.93 15.99
C SER A 144 -12.70 -6.27 17.47
N ALA A 145 -13.94 -6.58 17.87
CA ALA A 145 -14.28 -7.02 19.22
C ALA A 145 -13.60 -8.36 19.55
N LEU A 146 -13.57 -9.30 18.59
CA LEU A 146 -12.83 -10.55 18.73
C LEU A 146 -11.33 -10.31 18.92
N GLY A 147 -10.73 -9.41 18.14
CA GLY A 147 -9.32 -9.06 18.25
C GLY A 147 -8.98 -8.46 19.62
N VAL A 148 -9.79 -7.52 20.10
CA VAL A 148 -9.64 -6.94 21.45
C VAL A 148 -9.79 -8.02 22.52
N GLY A 149 -10.81 -8.88 22.40
CA GLY A 149 -11.03 -10.01 23.30
C GLY A 149 -9.86 -10.99 23.32
N ALA A 150 -9.26 -11.28 22.17
CA ALA A 150 -8.11 -12.18 22.05
C ALA A 150 -6.84 -11.60 22.69
N VAL A 151 -6.58 -10.30 22.50
CA VAL A 151 -5.47 -9.60 23.18
C VAL A 151 -5.69 -9.58 24.69
N ALA A 152 -6.90 -9.28 25.15
CA ALA A 152 -7.24 -9.29 26.56
C ALA A 152 -7.10 -10.69 27.17
N ALA A 153 -7.58 -11.74 26.49
CA ALA A 153 -7.43 -13.12 26.92
C ALA A 153 -5.96 -13.54 27.00
N ALA A 154 -5.15 -13.22 25.97
CA ALA A 154 -3.72 -13.48 25.98
C ALA A 154 -3.02 -12.79 27.17
N ALA A 155 -3.36 -11.53 27.45
CA ALA A 155 -2.80 -10.78 28.57
C ALA A 155 -3.24 -11.34 29.95
N LEU A 156 -4.52 -11.66 30.12
CA LEU A 156 -5.05 -12.20 31.37
C LEU A 156 -4.53 -13.61 31.67
N LEU A 157 -4.42 -14.47 30.65
CA LEU A 157 -3.81 -15.79 30.78
C LEU A 157 -2.31 -15.66 31.07
N SER A 158 -1.63 -14.68 30.48
CA SER A 158 -0.22 -14.36 30.76
C SER A 158 0.00 -13.89 32.19
N TRP A 159 -0.88 -13.05 32.69
CA TRP A 159 -0.87 -12.65 34.09
C TRP A 159 -1.13 -13.86 35.00
N SER A 160 -2.16 -14.66 34.71
CA SER A 160 -2.47 -15.86 35.48
C SER A 160 -1.29 -16.84 35.53
N TRP A 161 -0.58 -17.01 34.42
CA TRP A 161 0.62 -17.83 34.32
C TRP A 161 1.74 -17.30 35.23
N MET A 162 1.99 -15.99 35.26
CA MET A 162 3.02 -15.39 36.13
C MET A 162 2.75 -15.65 37.63
N ARG A 163 1.50 -15.89 38.02
CA ARG A 163 1.11 -16.22 39.41
C ARG A 163 1.09 -17.72 39.71
N SER A 164 0.69 -18.54 38.74
CA SER A 164 0.41 -19.97 38.96
C SER A 164 1.44 -20.93 38.35
N GLY A 165 2.17 -20.49 37.32
CA GLY A 165 3.09 -21.32 36.53
C GLY A 165 2.42 -22.47 35.76
N SER A 166 1.09 -22.56 35.75
CA SER A 166 0.39 -23.75 35.26
C SER A 166 0.18 -23.73 33.74
N VAL A 167 0.85 -24.64 33.03
CA VAL A 167 0.67 -24.84 31.59
C VAL A 167 -0.75 -25.32 31.27
N LEU A 168 -1.35 -26.17 32.11
CA LEU A 168 -2.67 -26.76 31.88
C LEU A 168 -3.79 -25.71 31.91
N TRP A 169 -3.72 -24.75 32.84
CA TRP A 169 -4.79 -23.76 33.05
C TRP A 169 -4.55 -22.44 32.33
N CYS A 170 -3.33 -22.15 31.87
CA CYS A 170 -3.00 -20.88 31.21
C CYS A 170 -2.50 -21.09 29.77
N GLY A 171 -1.49 -21.95 29.58
CA GLY A 171 -0.86 -22.18 28.28
C GLY A 171 -1.76 -22.94 27.31
N LEU A 172 -2.34 -24.06 27.76
CA LEU A 172 -3.19 -24.91 26.93
C LEU A 172 -4.45 -24.16 26.43
N PRO A 173 -5.20 -23.41 27.26
CA PRO A 173 -6.35 -22.64 26.78
C PRO A 173 -5.95 -21.54 25.79
N ALA A 174 -4.85 -20.82 26.04
CA ALA A 174 -4.36 -19.80 25.11
C ALA A 174 -4.03 -20.40 23.73
N LEU A 175 -3.31 -21.53 23.73
CA LEU A 175 -2.89 -22.22 22.52
C LEU A 175 -4.08 -22.81 21.76
N LEU A 176 -5.04 -23.43 22.46
CA LEU A 176 -6.25 -23.97 21.85
C LEU A 176 -7.13 -22.87 21.25
N LEU A 177 -7.38 -21.78 21.97
CA LEU A 177 -8.16 -20.65 21.44
C LEU A 177 -7.47 -20.01 20.23
N GLY A 178 -6.14 -19.88 20.28
CA GLY A 178 -5.33 -19.41 19.15
C GLY A 178 -5.46 -20.33 17.93
N LEU A 179 -5.31 -21.64 18.10
CA LEU A 179 -5.44 -22.62 17.01
C LEU A 179 -6.86 -22.67 16.44
N ILE A 180 -7.90 -22.55 17.29
CA ILE A 180 -9.30 -22.50 16.84
C ILE A 180 -9.54 -21.26 15.98
N CYS A 181 -9.13 -20.08 16.44
CA CYS A 181 -9.27 -18.84 15.66
C CYS A 181 -8.49 -18.94 14.34
N TRP A 182 -7.27 -19.48 14.39
CA TRP A 182 -6.41 -19.62 13.22
C TRP A 182 -7.00 -20.60 12.18
N GLY A 183 -7.47 -21.77 12.63
CA GLY A 183 -8.14 -22.77 11.79
C GLY A 183 -9.46 -22.26 11.22
N ALA A 184 -10.27 -21.56 12.02
CA ALA A 184 -11.50 -20.92 11.56
C ALA A 184 -11.21 -19.86 10.48
N GLY A 185 -10.14 -19.08 10.64
CA GLY A 185 -9.68 -18.13 9.62
C GLY A 185 -9.43 -18.78 8.26
N PHE A 186 -8.75 -19.93 8.23
CA PHE A 186 -8.53 -20.68 6.98
C PHE A 186 -9.82 -21.31 6.42
N ALA A 187 -10.71 -21.79 7.28
CA ALA A 187 -12.00 -22.32 6.84
C ALA A 187 -12.84 -21.24 6.17
N LEU A 188 -12.87 -20.03 6.73
CA LEU A 188 -13.60 -18.89 6.17
C LEU A 188 -12.94 -18.34 4.90
N ARG A 189 -11.61 -18.43 4.75
CA ARG A 189 -10.91 -18.03 3.51
C ARG A 189 -11.43 -18.75 2.27
N ARG A 190 -11.99 -19.96 2.41
CA ARG A 190 -12.53 -20.72 1.27
C ARG A 190 -13.88 -20.19 0.78
N ARG A 191 -14.51 -19.26 1.50
CA ARG A 191 -15.76 -18.62 1.10
C ARG A 191 -15.47 -17.38 0.25
N ALA A 192 -16.34 -17.10 -0.72
CA ALA A 192 -16.16 -16.03 -1.72
C ALA A 192 -15.88 -14.64 -1.11
N ASP A 193 -16.51 -14.31 0.02
CA ASP A 193 -16.37 -13.00 0.70
C ASP A 193 -15.67 -13.11 2.06
N GLY A 194 -14.89 -14.17 2.27
CA GLY A 194 -14.30 -14.52 3.56
C GLY A 194 -13.07 -13.71 3.98
N ASP A 195 -12.56 -12.81 3.15
CA ASP A 195 -11.23 -12.20 3.30
C ASP A 195 -11.08 -11.37 4.57
N MET A 196 -12.07 -10.53 4.84
CA MET A 196 -12.09 -9.66 6.02
C MET A 196 -12.18 -10.49 7.30
N LEU A 197 -13.07 -11.49 7.32
CA LEU A 197 -13.27 -12.38 8.47
C LEU A 197 -12.05 -13.27 8.70
N CYS A 198 -11.44 -13.78 7.62
CA CYS A 198 -10.20 -14.55 7.66
C CYS A 198 -9.08 -13.73 8.30
N LEU A 199 -8.86 -12.50 7.83
CA LEU A 199 -7.85 -11.61 8.39
C LEU A 199 -8.11 -11.34 9.87
N GLY A 200 -9.35 -11.05 10.22
CA GLY A 200 -9.77 -10.80 11.59
C GLY A 200 -9.45 -11.94 12.55
N LEU A 201 -9.84 -13.15 12.16
CA LEU A 201 -9.62 -14.38 12.92
C LEU A 201 -8.13 -14.70 13.05
N VAL A 202 -7.36 -14.59 11.97
CA VAL A 202 -5.92 -14.83 12.04
C VAL A 202 -5.24 -13.78 12.92
N LEU A 203 -5.58 -12.50 12.78
CA LEU A 203 -4.98 -11.43 13.58
C LEU A 203 -5.29 -11.60 15.08
N SER A 204 -6.50 -12.07 15.39
CA SER A 204 -6.90 -12.43 16.76
C SER A 204 -6.15 -13.66 17.28
N ALA A 205 -5.80 -14.62 16.40
CA ALA A 205 -5.04 -15.80 16.79
C ALA A 205 -3.58 -15.50 17.17
N LEU A 206 -2.93 -14.52 16.53
CA LEU A 206 -1.51 -14.22 16.73
C LEU A 206 -1.11 -13.93 18.20
N PRO A 207 -1.78 -13.05 18.96
CA PRO A 207 -1.44 -12.82 20.37
C PRO A 207 -1.70 -14.05 21.25
N LEU A 208 -2.75 -14.83 20.95
CA LEU A 208 -3.06 -16.07 21.68
C LEU A 208 -2.03 -17.17 21.42
N LEU A 209 -1.59 -17.33 20.17
CA LEU A 209 -0.53 -18.27 19.79
C LEU A 209 0.83 -17.86 20.36
N PHE A 210 1.12 -16.56 20.43
CA PHE A 210 2.30 -16.05 21.12
C PHE A 210 2.27 -16.43 22.60
N ALA A 211 1.18 -16.10 23.30
CA ALA A 211 1.02 -16.39 24.73
C ALA A 211 1.07 -17.90 25.01
N GLY A 212 0.32 -18.71 24.25
CA GLY A 212 0.31 -20.17 24.38
C GLY A 212 1.67 -20.81 24.09
N GLY A 213 2.38 -20.33 23.05
CA GLY A 213 3.73 -20.76 22.72
C GLY A 213 4.74 -20.41 23.81
N ALA A 214 4.64 -19.22 24.40
CA ALA A 214 5.51 -18.80 25.49
C ALA A 214 5.30 -19.62 26.76
N MET A 215 4.05 -19.97 27.08
CA MET A 215 3.71 -20.77 28.26
C MET A 215 3.97 -22.27 28.10
N LEU A 216 4.20 -22.75 26.88
CA LEU A 216 4.51 -24.16 26.65
C LEU A 216 5.90 -24.51 27.18
N VAL A 217 6.80 -23.53 27.23
CA VAL A 217 8.10 -23.64 27.86
C VAL A 217 7.92 -23.45 29.38
N PRO A 218 8.36 -24.42 30.21
CA PRO A 218 8.29 -24.31 31.66
C PRO A 218 9.01 -23.06 32.18
N ALA A 219 8.51 -22.49 33.29
CA ALA A 219 9.15 -21.35 33.94
C ALA A 219 10.60 -21.68 34.38
N ALA A 220 11.47 -20.67 34.35
CA ALA A 220 12.84 -20.81 34.84
C ALA A 220 12.82 -21.26 36.31
N TYR A 221 13.60 -22.29 36.63
CA TYR A 221 13.69 -22.89 37.97
C TYR A 221 12.39 -23.52 38.51
N SER A 222 11.38 -23.76 37.64
CA SER A 222 10.08 -24.34 38.02
C SER A 222 9.28 -23.54 39.06
N GLU A 223 9.66 -22.28 39.31
CA GLU A 223 8.93 -21.37 40.18
C GLU A 223 8.03 -20.43 39.36
N PRO A 224 6.82 -20.10 39.86
CA PRO A 224 5.98 -19.09 39.23
C PRO A 224 6.70 -17.74 39.20
N GLY A 225 6.79 -17.14 38.01
CA GLY A 225 7.56 -15.92 37.81
C GLY A 225 7.29 -15.25 36.46
N PRO A 226 7.98 -14.14 36.16
CA PRO A 226 7.87 -13.46 34.88
C PRO A 226 8.36 -14.36 33.73
N PHE A 227 7.99 -14.01 32.50
CA PHE A 227 8.45 -14.76 31.32
C PHE A 227 9.97 -14.69 31.19
N ALA A 228 10.60 -15.85 31.16
CA ALA A 228 12.01 -15.97 30.80
C ALA A 228 12.23 -15.68 29.31
N ALA A 229 13.47 -15.38 28.93
CA ALA A 229 13.84 -15.15 27.53
C ALA A 229 13.48 -16.33 26.61
N ALA A 230 13.64 -17.57 27.09
CA ALA A 230 13.26 -18.78 26.36
C ALA A 230 11.76 -18.83 26.05
N ASN A 231 10.91 -18.40 26.99
CA ASN A 231 9.47 -18.37 26.83
C ASN A 231 9.08 -17.32 25.78
N ILE A 232 9.65 -16.11 25.86
CA ILE A 232 9.42 -15.05 24.87
C ILE A 232 9.88 -15.50 23.47
N ALA A 233 11.03 -16.17 23.37
CA ALA A 233 11.53 -16.71 22.11
C ALA A 233 10.58 -17.77 21.52
N ALA A 234 10.09 -18.71 22.34
CA ALA A 234 9.14 -19.73 21.88
C ALA A 234 7.81 -19.14 21.41
N GLY A 235 7.25 -18.17 22.15
CA GLY A 235 6.06 -17.43 21.74
C GLY A 235 6.28 -16.67 20.43
N ALA A 236 7.43 -16.01 20.28
CA ALA A 236 7.79 -15.27 19.08
C ALA A 236 7.92 -16.19 17.86
N VAL A 237 8.56 -17.36 18.00
CA VAL A 237 8.66 -18.37 16.94
C VAL A 237 7.28 -18.88 16.55
N MET A 238 6.39 -19.15 17.50
CA MET A 238 5.01 -19.57 17.24
C MET A 238 4.20 -18.51 16.48
N ALA A 239 4.31 -17.24 16.86
CA ALA A 239 3.66 -16.14 16.13
C ALA A 239 4.24 -15.97 14.71
N ALA A 240 5.56 -16.09 14.56
CA ALA A 240 6.23 -16.02 13.26
C ALA A 240 5.80 -17.16 12.33
N THR A 241 5.73 -18.40 12.83
CA THR A 241 5.29 -19.54 12.03
C THR A 241 3.83 -19.40 11.60
N ALA A 242 2.94 -18.97 12.48
CA ALA A 242 1.54 -18.68 12.17
C ALA A 242 1.39 -17.55 11.12
N ALA A 243 2.19 -16.49 11.22
CA ALA A 243 2.19 -15.40 10.25
C ALA A 243 2.69 -15.85 8.87
N VAL A 244 3.81 -16.58 8.79
CA VAL A 244 4.38 -17.10 7.53
C VAL A 244 3.43 -18.08 6.85
N THR A 245 2.87 -19.01 7.60
CA THR A 245 1.93 -20.00 7.07
C THR A 245 0.67 -19.32 6.53
N THR A 246 0.14 -18.32 7.24
CA THR A 246 -1.00 -17.53 6.74
C THR A 246 -0.65 -16.77 5.47
N LEU A 247 0.51 -16.10 5.43
CA LEU A 247 1.01 -15.39 4.24
C LEU A 247 1.10 -16.31 3.04
N ARG A 248 1.62 -17.54 3.24
CA ARG A 248 1.78 -18.54 2.17
C ARG A 248 0.45 -19.10 1.67
N LEU A 249 -0.52 -19.32 2.57
CA LEU A 249 -1.76 -20.02 2.25
C LEU A 249 -2.90 -19.10 1.80
N THR A 250 -2.98 -17.87 2.32
CA THR A 250 -4.13 -16.99 2.06
C THR A 250 -3.80 -15.80 1.16
N LYS A 251 -2.57 -15.29 1.15
CA LYS A 251 -2.21 -14.00 0.50
C LYS A 251 -3.07 -12.79 0.96
N VAL A 252 -3.81 -12.90 2.07
CA VAL A 252 -4.66 -11.81 2.60
C VAL A 252 -3.80 -10.83 3.39
N SER A 253 -3.95 -9.52 3.11
CA SER A 253 -3.24 -8.40 3.74
C SER A 253 -1.77 -8.69 4.09
N THR A 254 -0.97 -8.82 3.04
CA THR A 254 0.48 -8.97 3.12
C THR A 254 1.14 -7.94 4.03
N THR A 255 0.62 -6.70 4.07
CA THR A 255 1.15 -5.61 4.92
C THR A 255 1.13 -5.95 6.41
N VAL A 256 -0.02 -6.36 6.97
CA VAL A 256 -0.15 -6.58 8.42
C VAL A 256 0.63 -7.82 8.85
N LEU A 257 0.50 -8.91 8.08
CA LEU A 257 1.18 -10.16 8.42
C LEU A 257 2.70 -10.07 8.28
N THR A 258 3.21 -9.30 7.31
CA THR A 258 4.67 -9.06 7.22
C THR A 258 5.16 -8.17 8.37
N ALA A 259 4.37 -7.21 8.84
CA ALA A 259 4.71 -6.43 10.05
C ALA A 259 4.81 -7.34 11.30
N VAL A 260 3.81 -8.18 11.53
CA VAL A 260 3.83 -9.13 12.67
C VAL A 260 5.00 -10.11 12.54
N LEU A 261 5.26 -10.62 11.34
CA LEU A 261 6.38 -11.52 11.08
C LEU A 261 7.73 -10.87 11.42
N VAL A 262 7.94 -9.61 11.00
CA VAL A 262 9.18 -8.87 11.27
C VAL A 262 9.35 -8.63 12.76
N ILE A 263 8.28 -8.25 13.47
CA ILE A 263 8.29 -8.09 14.93
C ILE A 263 8.65 -9.42 15.60
N ALA A 264 7.97 -10.50 15.24
CA ALA A 264 8.17 -11.82 15.83
C ALA A 264 9.60 -12.35 15.59
N ILE A 265 10.14 -12.20 14.37
CA ILE A 265 11.53 -12.58 14.07
C ILE A 265 12.51 -11.73 14.87
N ALA A 266 12.31 -10.40 14.95
CA ALA A 266 13.20 -9.53 15.70
C ALA A 266 13.20 -9.87 17.20
N VAL A 267 12.03 -10.14 17.79
CA VAL A 267 11.89 -10.57 19.18
C VAL A 267 12.57 -11.93 19.39
N ALA A 268 12.40 -12.88 18.49
CA ALA A 268 13.06 -14.19 18.59
C ALA A 268 14.60 -14.05 18.53
N ILE A 269 15.13 -13.26 17.58
CA ILE A 269 16.58 -13.02 17.46
C ILE A 269 17.14 -12.30 18.70
N ALA A 270 16.38 -11.38 19.29
CA ALA A 270 16.81 -10.67 20.51
C ALA A 270 16.73 -11.56 21.76
N ALA A 271 15.73 -12.44 21.86
CA ALA A 271 15.49 -13.28 23.04
C ALA A 271 16.34 -14.57 23.06
N LEU A 272 16.66 -15.16 21.90
CA LEU A 272 17.42 -16.41 21.82
C LEU A 272 18.80 -16.34 22.50
N PRO A 273 19.65 -15.33 22.26
CA PRO A 273 20.95 -15.23 22.93
C PRO A 273 20.81 -15.18 24.46
N MET A 274 19.79 -14.51 24.98
CA MET A 274 19.52 -14.41 26.42
C MET A 274 19.06 -15.72 27.05
N ALA A 275 18.53 -16.65 26.26
CA ALA A 275 18.16 -17.97 26.76
C ALA A 275 19.39 -18.87 27.00
N TYR A 276 20.50 -18.60 26.30
CA TYR A 276 21.73 -19.41 26.36
C TYR A 276 22.92 -18.71 27.02
N LEU A 277 22.93 -17.37 27.02
CA LEU A 277 23.96 -16.54 27.61
C LEU A 277 23.32 -15.81 28.80
N GLU A 278 23.93 -15.92 29.98
CA GLU A 278 23.50 -15.21 31.20
C GLU A 278 23.80 -13.70 31.07
N VAL A 279 23.01 -13.01 30.26
CA VAL A 279 23.20 -11.60 29.92
C VAL A 279 22.16 -10.75 30.65
N SER A 280 22.57 -9.60 31.17
CA SER A 280 21.68 -8.61 31.81
C SER A 280 20.60 -8.09 30.85
N GLU A 281 19.40 -7.82 31.38
CA GLU A 281 18.25 -7.27 30.65
C GLU A 281 18.58 -5.98 29.87
N GLN A 282 19.49 -5.16 30.39
CA GLN A 282 19.92 -3.93 29.73
C GLN A 282 20.58 -4.21 28.37
N HIS A 283 21.37 -5.27 28.26
CA HIS A 283 22.10 -5.57 27.02
C HIS A 283 21.16 -6.07 25.90
N MET A 284 20.04 -6.72 26.25
CA MET A 284 19.02 -7.17 25.28
C MET A 284 18.43 -5.98 24.52
N THR A 285 18.08 -4.93 25.25
CA THR A 285 17.37 -3.78 24.68
C THR A 285 18.24 -3.03 23.68
N GLY A 286 19.55 -2.89 23.97
CA GLY A 286 20.53 -2.34 23.02
C GLY A 286 20.63 -3.17 21.74
N GLY A 287 20.70 -4.50 21.85
CA GLY A 287 20.70 -5.41 20.70
C GLY A 287 19.41 -5.34 19.87
N ALA A 288 18.25 -5.26 20.52
CA ALA A 288 16.95 -5.13 19.86
C ALA A 288 16.81 -3.80 19.10
N VAL A 289 17.31 -2.69 19.66
CA VAL A 289 17.39 -1.40 18.96
C VAL A 289 18.28 -1.49 17.72
N PHE A 290 19.44 -2.14 17.84
CA PHE A 290 20.35 -2.33 16.71
C PHE A 290 19.73 -3.19 15.60
N ILE A 291 19.07 -4.30 15.94
CA ILE A 291 18.32 -5.14 14.99
C ILE A 291 17.21 -4.35 14.33
N GLY A 292 16.46 -3.55 15.09
CA GLY A 292 15.40 -2.67 14.56
C GLY A 292 15.94 -1.68 13.52
N LEU A 293 17.11 -1.09 13.77
CA LEU A 293 17.77 -0.17 12.82
C LEU A 293 18.25 -0.90 11.56
N ILE A 294 18.83 -2.10 11.69
CA ILE A 294 19.23 -2.93 10.54
C ILE A 294 18.00 -3.27 9.70
N LEU A 295 16.90 -3.70 10.32
CA LEU A 295 15.67 -4.04 9.61
C LEU A 295 15.09 -2.82 8.90
N LEU A 296 15.06 -1.65 9.55
CA LEU A 296 14.56 -0.41 8.95
C LEU A 296 15.41 0.02 7.74
N THR A 297 16.74 -0.11 7.82
CA THR A 297 17.66 0.25 6.73
C THR A 297 17.64 -0.77 5.60
N ALA A 298 17.50 -2.06 5.90
CA ALA A 298 17.42 -3.14 4.92
C ALA A 298 16.03 -3.32 4.31
N ALA A 299 14.99 -2.64 4.83
CA ALA A 299 13.59 -2.88 4.46
C ALA A 299 13.30 -2.84 2.94
N PRO A 300 13.79 -1.85 2.16
CA PRO A 300 13.58 -1.84 0.71
C PRO A 300 14.18 -3.06 0.00
N ARG A 301 15.39 -3.48 0.40
CA ARG A 301 16.07 -4.64 -0.19
C ARG A 301 15.33 -5.93 0.13
N LEU A 302 14.91 -6.09 1.38
CA LEU A 302 14.14 -7.25 1.83
C LEU A 302 12.78 -7.33 1.13
N ALA A 303 12.12 -6.19 0.86
CA ALA A 303 10.86 -6.16 0.12
C ALA A 303 11.03 -6.60 -1.35
N VAL A 304 12.10 -6.17 -2.01
CA VAL A 304 12.45 -6.60 -3.39
C VAL A 304 12.73 -8.10 -3.43
N VAL A 305 13.49 -8.63 -2.47
CA VAL A 305 13.77 -10.07 -2.33
C VAL A 305 12.49 -10.86 -2.05
N ALA A 306 11.62 -10.37 -1.16
CA ALA A 306 10.33 -10.99 -0.86
C ALA A 306 9.42 -11.06 -2.09
N ALA A 307 9.44 -10.03 -2.94
CA ALA A 307 8.71 -9.97 -4.20
C ALA A 307 9.34 -10.76 -5.35
N ARG A 308 10.56 -11.28 -5.17
CA ARG A 308 11.33 -11.98 -6.21
C ARG A 308 11.41 -11.19 -7.51
N ILE A 309 11.52 -9.87 -7.40
CA ILE A 309 11.79 -9.01 -8.55
C ILE A 309 13.24 -9.29 -8.95
N ARG A 310 13.43 -9.86 -10.14
CA ARG A 310 14.77 -10.06 -10.68
C ARG A 310 15.26 -8.72 -11.22
N PRO A 311 16.49 -8.31 -10.88
CA PRO A 311 17.14 -7.21 -11.59
C PRO A 311 17.16 -7.53 -13.09
N PRO A 312 17.02 -6.52 -13.97
CA PRO A 312 17.28 -6.73 -15.39
C PRO A 312 18.73 -7.18 -15.57
N ASP A 313 18.94 -8.20 -16.40
CA ASP A 313 20.29 -8.66 -16.75
C ASP A 313 20.89 -7.62 -17.70
N LEU A 314 21.74 -6.73 -17.17
CA LEU A 314 22.48 -5.81 -18.02
C LEU A 314 23.62 -6.59 -18.70
N PRO A 315 23.79 -6.45 -20.03
CA PRO A 315 24.92 -7.04 -20.72
C PRO A 315 26.23 -6.43 -20.22
N ASP A 316 27.30 -7.25 -20.21
CA ASP A 316 28.61 -6.80 -19.76
C ASP A 316 29.14 -5.65 -20.64
N PRO A 317 29.88 -4.68 -20.07
CA PRO A 317 30.44 -3.58 -20.84
C PRO A 317 31.31 -4.09 -22.00
N GLY A 318 30.96 -3.73 -23.24
CA GLY A 318 31.68 -4.13 -24.47
C GLY A 318 31.03 -5.27 -25.27
N THR A 319 29.91 -5.83 -24.79
CA THR A 319 29.09 -6.76 -25.58
C THR A 319 28.26 -5.99 -26.60
N GLU A 320 28.27 -6.37 -27.87
CA GLU A 320 27.38 -5.77 -28.88
C GLU A 320 25.93 -6.13 -28.55
N VAL A 321 25.17 -5.13 -28.08
CA VAL A 321 23.75 -5.29 -27.79
C VAL A 321 22.99 -4.92 -29.06
N ALA A 322 22.20 -5.86 -29.60
CA ALA A 322 21.30 -5.55 -30.70
C ALA A 322 20.33 -4.44 -30.23
N PRO A 323 20.05 -3.41 -31.05
CA PRO A 323 19.14 -2.31 -30.68
C PRO A 323 17.78 -2.81 -30.17
N ALA A 324 17.30 -3.93 -30.70
CA ALA A 324 16.06 -4.60 -30.29
C ALA A 324 16.05 -5.05 -28.81
N THR A 325 17.19 -5.41 -28.24
CA THR A 325 17.30 -5.84 -26.83
C THR A 325 17.33 -4.64 -25.88
N LEU A 326 17.77 -3.48 -26.36
CA LEU A 326 17.68 -2.22 -25.61
C LEU A 326 16.26 -1.67 -25.65
N THR A 327 15.57 -1.75 -26.79
CA THR A 327 14.15 -1.37 -26.89
C THR A 327 13.28 -2.26 -26.03
N ASP A 328 13.48 -3.58 -25.96
CA ASP A 328 12.71 -4.48 -25.05
C ASP A 328 12.82 -4.09 -23.55
N ILE A 329 13.96 -3.53 -23.13
CA ILE A 329 14.18 -3.07 -21.74
C ILE A 329 13.41 -1.78 -21.46
N PHE A 330 13.35 -0.86 -22.43
CA PHE A 330 12.61 0.40 -22.32
C PHE A 330 11.11 0.24 -22.64
N ASP A 331 10.74 -0.69 -23.52
CA ASP A 331 9.37 -1.05 -23.92
C ASP A 331 8.64 -1.77 -22.80
N ALA A 332 9.36 -2.48 -21.92
CA ALA A 332 8.79 -2.97 -20.67
C ALA A 332 8.37 -1.84 -19.70
N GLU A 333 8.91 -0.61 -19.87
CA GLU A 333 8.62 0.57 -19.05
C GLU A 333 7.67 1.57 -19.78
N THR A 334 7.65 1.58 -21.12
CA THR A 334 6.74 2.37 -21.97
C THR A 334 5.50 1.62 -22.46
N ALA A 335 5.30 0.35 -22.08
CA ALA A 335 4.05 -0.39 -22.29
C ALA A 335 2.89 0.17 -21.43
N THR A 336 2.61 1.45 -21.58
CA THR A 336 1.24 1.96 -21.53
C THR A 336 0.48 1.29 -22.67
N ALA A 337 -0.79 1.00 -22.42
CA ALA A 337 -1.65 0.10 -23.17
C ALA A 337 -1.95 0.45 -24.66
N ASP A 338 -1.11 1.21 -25.36
CA ASP A 338 -1.54 1.99 -26.54
C ASP A 338 -0.66 1.88 -27.82
N ASP A 339 0.28 0.93 -27.90
CA ASP A 339 1.02 0.65 -29.16
C ASP A 339 0.71 -0.76 -29.70
N PRO A 340 -0.10 -0.93 -30.77
CA PRO A 340 -0.54 -2.22 -31.26
C PRO A 340 0.44 -2.78 -32.30
N GLY A 341 1.55 -3.36 -31.85
CA GLY A 341 2.36 -4.25 -32.68
C GLY A 341 1.64 -5.58 -32.95
N PRO A 342 1.67 -6.12 -34.18
CA PRO A 342 0.84 -7.26 -34.62
C PRO A 342 1.20 -8.63 -34.01
N ASP A 343 2.23 -8.74 -33.15
CA ASP A 343 2.73 -10.00 -32.59
C ASP A 343 2.74 -10.04 -31.05
N ARG A 344 1.79 -9.36 -30.37
CA ARG A 344 1.65 -9.49 -28.90
C ARG A 344 1.07 -10.85 -28.52
N THR A 345 1.96 -11.81 -28.33
CA THR A 345 1.66 -13.15 -27.80
C THR A 345 0.99 -13.06 -26.42
N GLU A 346 0.05 -13.96 -26.11
CA GLU A 346 -0.63 -14.07 -24.79
C GLU A 346 0.36 -14.11 -23.60
N ASP A 347 1.60 -14.52 -23.87
CA ASP A 347 2.74 -14.54 -22.95
C ASP A 347 3.19 -13.16 -22.46
N ASP A 348 3.08 -12.10 -23.26
CA ASP A 348 3.46 -10.74 -22.85
C ASP A 348 2.42 -10.11 -21.92
N ARG A 349 1.14 -10.41 -22.15
CA ARG A 349 0.05 -10.03 -21.24
C ARG A 349 0.14 -10.79 -19.92
N ARG A 350 0.46 -12.09 -19.95
CA ARG A 350 0.74 -12.87 -18.73
C ARG A 350 1.98 -12.38 -17.98
N ARG A 351 3.01 -11.91 -18.70
CA ARG A 351 4.25 -11.37 -18.13
C ARG A 351 4.01 -10.03 -17.43
N SER A 352 3.29 -9.10 -18.06
CA SER A 352 2.93 -7.78 -17.49
C SER A 352 2.07 -7.92 -16.24
N LEU A 353 1.02 -8.75 -16.26
CA LEU A 353 0.20 -9.05 -15.07
C LEU A 353 1.05 -9.61 -13.92
N ARG A 354 2.04 -10.45 -14.23
CA ARG A 354 2.96 -11.01 -13.22
C ARG A 354 3.92 -9.96 -12.64
N ILE A 355 4.26 -8.92 -13.40
CA ILE A 355 5.09 -7.80 -12.94
C ILE A 355 4.28 -6.91 -12.00
N GLU A 356 3.03 -6.59 -12.36
CA GLU A 356 2.13 -5.79 -11.53
C GLU A 356 1.88 -6.46 -10.17
N ASP A 357 1.57 -7.76 -10.16
CA ASP A 357 1.36 -8.54 -8.93
C ASP A 357 2.61 -8.53 -8.02
N ARG A 358 3.81 -8.63 -8.61
CA ARG A 358 5.08 -8.58 -7.86
C ARG A 358 5.37 -7.19 -7.34
N ALA A 359 5.11 -6.14 -8.13
CA ALA A 359 5.25 -4.76 -7.70
C ALA A 359 4.31 -4.47 -6.52
N ARG A 360 3.05 -4.91 -6.61
CA ARG A 360 2.08 -4.81 -5.53
C ARG A 360 2.53 -5.56 -4.28
N LEU A 361 3.08 -6.77 -4.44
CA LEU A 361 3.64 -7.54 -3.34
C LEU A 361 4.87 -6.87 -2.71
N ALA A 362 5.74 -6.25 -3.51
CA ALA A 362 6.89 -5.49 -3.03
C ALA A 362 6.45 -4.29 -2.19
N VAL A 363 5.54 -3.47 -2.70
CA VAL A 363 5.04 -2.28 -1.99
C VAL A 363 4.34 -2.66 -0.69
N THR A 364 3.48 -3.69 -0.72
CA THR A 364 2.76 -4.13 0.48
C THR A 364 3.66 -4.81 1.51
N SER A 365 4.65 -5.59 1.06
CA SER A 365 5.67 -6.16 1.96
C SER A 365 6.56 -5.06 2.56
N LEU A 366 6.92 -4.04 1.77
CA LEU A 366 7.67 -2.88 2.26
C LEU A 366 6.89 -2.14 3.34
N ARG A 367 5.58 -1.89 3.13
CA ARG A 367 4.70 -1.29 4.16
C ARG A 367 4.80 -2.05 5.47
N GLY A 368 4.66 -3.38 5.43
CA GLY A 368 4.73 -4.19 6.64
C GLY A 368 6.12 -4.23 7.27
N LEU A 369 7.19 -4.29 6.47
CA LEU A 369 8.56 -4.19 6.99
C LEU A 369 8.81 -2.86 7.71
N ILE A 370 8.34 -1.73 7.16
CA ILE A 370 8.49 -0.42 7.81
C ILE A 370 7.68 -0.37 9.11
N ILE A 371 6.42 -0.82 9.10
CA ILE A 371 5.59 -0.88 10.32
C ILE A 371 6.27 -1.76 11.38
N GLY A 372 6.72 -2.95 11.02
CA GLY A 372 7.33 -3.91 11.94
C GLY A 372 8.66 -3.40 12.49
N SER A 373 9.57 -2.93 11.62
CA SER A 373 10.87 -2.41 12.04
C SER A 373 10.76 -1.14 12.89
N ALA A 374 9.86 -0.21 12.53
CA ALA A 374 9.60 0.99 13.32
C ALA A 374 9.01 0.66 14.70
N THR A 375 8.10 -0.32 14.77
CA THR A 375 7.55 -0.81 16.04
C THR A 375 8.62 -1.44 16.93
N VAL A 376 9.45 -2.34 16.37
CA VAL A 376 10.57 -2.96 17.09
C VAL A 376 11.52 -1.91 17.61
N LEU A 377 11.95 -0.99 16.74
CA LEU A 377 12.90 0.07 17.09
C LEU A 377 12.33 0.98 18.19
N SER A 378 11.07 1.36 18.09
CA SER A 378 10.40 2.21 19.07
C SER A 378 10.25 1.52 20.43
N VAL A 379 9.68 0.32 20.44
CA VAL A 379 9.42 -0.42 21.68
C VAL A 379 10.73 -0.82 22.35
N ALA A 380 11.72 -1.30 21.61
CA ALA A 380 13.04 -1.65 22.16
C ALA A 380 13.73 -0.44 22.81
N THR A 381 13.58 0.76 22.24
CA THR A 381 14.12 2.00 22.80
C THR A 381 13.44 2.37 24.12
N VAL A 382 12.11 2.23 24.20
CA VAL A 382 11.36 2.47 25.45
C VAL A 382 11.74 1.45 26.52
N LEU A 383 11.86 0.17 26.15
CA LEU A 383 12.33 -0.89 27.05
C LEU A 383 13.76 -0.63 27.52
N SER A 384 14.64 -0.11 26.65
CA SER A 384 16.01 0.27 27.02
C SER A 384 16.04 1.36 28.08
N ALA A 385 15.22 2.40 27.90
CA ALA A 385 15.06 3.43 28.91
C ALA A 385 14.47 2.89 30.21
N ALA A 386 13.53 1.95 30.15
CA ALA A 386 12.93 1.33 31.33
C ALA A 386 13.90 0.43 32.10
N ALA A 387 14.85 -0.22 31.42
CA ALA A 387 15.87 -1.05 32.04
C ALA A 387 16.96 -0.23 32.77
N SER A 388 17.15 1.05 32.40
CA SER A 388 18.09 1.97 33.03
C SER A 388 17.47 3.38 33.13
N PRO A 389 16.49 3.59 34.05
CA PRO A 389 15.73 4.83 34.09
C PRO A 389 16.63 6.03 34.45
N GLY A 390 16.60 7.07 33.61
CA GLY A 390 17.38 8.30 33.81
C GLY A 390 18.83 8.23 33.30
N GLY A 391 19.24 7.12 32.67
CA GLY A 391 20.55 7.00 32.05
C GLY A 391 20.72 7.94 30.85
N ILE A 392 21.83 8.69 30.82
CA ILE A 392 22.11 9.66 29.75
C ILE A 392 22.20 8.97 28.38
N ARG A 393 22.73 7.74 28.33
CA ARG A 393 22.95 7.01 27.08
C ARG A 393 21.61 6.64 26.43
N GLU A 394 20.65 6.23 27.25
CA GLU A 394 19.30 5.80 26.89
C GLU A 394 18.45 7.00 26.46
N ILE A 395 18.60 8.15 27.14
CA ILE A 395 17.95 9.40 26.74
C ILE A 395 18.48 9.88 25.38
N VAL A 396 19.80 9.86 25.17
CA VAL A 396 20.40 10.28 23.89
C VAL A 396 20.05 9.29 22.78
N LEU A 397 20.04 7.99 23.08
CA LEU A 397 19.59 6.95 22.14
C LEU A 397 18.14 7.19 21.73
N ALA A 398 17.25 7.47 22.69
CA ALA A 398 15.85 7.75 22.44
C ALA A 398 15.64 8.99 21.57
N ALA A 399 16.36 10.07 21.86
CA ALA A 399 16.33 11.28 21.05
C ALA A 399 16.82 11.00 19.62
N ALA A 400 17.89 10.21 19.47
CA ALA A 400 18.41 9.83 18.17
C ALA A 400 17.44 8.96 17.37
N VAL A 401 16.84 7.94 18.00
CA VAL A 401 15.85 7.07 17.37
C VAL A 401 14.60 7.85 16.96
N ALA A 402 14.03 8.67 17.85
CA ALA A 402 12.89 9.52 17.53
C ALA A 402 13.21 10.45 16.35
N GLY A 403 14.40 11.06 16.35
CA GLY A 403 14.90 11.89 15.25
C GLY A 403 15.01 11.12 13.93
N ILE A 404 15.61 9.93 13.91
CA ILE A 404 15.74 9.11 12.69
C ILE A 404 14.37 8.77 12.12
N VAL A 405 13.47 8.24 12.96
CA VAL A 405 12.16 7.77 12.50
C VAL A 405 11.32 8.97 12.01
N ALA A 406 11.38 10.12 12.69
CA ALA A 406 10.73 11.35 12.23
C ALA A 406 11.31 11.86 10.90
N LEU A 407 12.63 11.90 10.73
CA LEU A 407 13.30 12.37 9.52
C LEU A 407 13.09 11.41 8.33
N ARG A 408 13.03 10.10 8.61
CA ARG A 408 12.80 9.03 7.62
C ARG A 408 11.48 9.17 6.88
N THR A 409 10.48 9.83 7.48
CA THR A 409 9.15 10.05 6.87
C THR A 409 9.26 10.69 5.49
N ARG A 410 10.26 11.55 5.24
CA ARG A 410 10.44 12.26 3.97
C ARG A 410 10.85 11.38 2.79
N TRP A 411 11.41 10.19 3.06
CA TRP A 411 11.92 9.30 2.01
C TRP A 411 10.83 8.39 1.44
N TYR A 412 9.73 8.22 2.17
CA TYR A 412 8.67 7.31 1.78
C TYR A 412 7.45 8.09 1.28
N PRO A 413 7.15 8.05 -0.03
CA PRO A 413 5.97 8.73 -0.58
C PRO A 413 4.65 8.07 -0.13
N ASP A 414 4.71 6.82 0.33
CA ASP A 414 3.52 6.08 0.76
C ASP A 414 3.00 6.54 2.13
N ARG A 415 1.72 6.92 2.18
CA ARG A 415 1.06 7.45 3.40
C ARG A 415 1.14 6.50 4.59
N ILE A 416 1.02 5.19 4.37
CA ILE A 416 0.98 4.20 5.45
C ILE A 416 2.36 4.11 6.11
N GLN A 417 3.42 4.10 5.30
CA GLN A 417 4.81 4.09 5.78
C GLN A 417 5.14 5.38 6.55
N ALA A 418 4.76 6.54 6.00
CA ALA A 418 4.99 7.82 6.66
C ALA A 418 4.27 7.91 8.02
N VAL A 419 2.98 7.56 8.08
CA VAL A 419 2.20 7.58 9.33
C VAL A 419 2.76 6.60 10.36
N ALA A 420 3.16 5.39 9.94
CA ALA A 420 3.75 4.40 10.84
C ALA A 420 5.05 4.90 11.51
N LEU A 421 5.90 5.59 10.74
CA LEU A 421 7.12 6.20 11.26
C LEU A 421 6.80 7.35 12.23
N VAL A 422 5.84 8.24 11.90
CA VAL A 422 5.41 9.31 12.83
C VAL A 422 4.88 8.73 14.13
N ILE A 423 4.06 7.68 14.07
CA ILE A 423 3.53 7.00 15.26
C ILE A 423 4.67 6.40 16.08
N ALA A 424 5.64 5.72 15.46
CA ALA A 424 6.80 5.19 16.17
C ALA A 424 7.66 6.29 16.83
N SER A 425 7.81 7.45 16.18
CA SER A 425 8.45 8.61 16.81
C SER A 425 7.63 9.15 18.00
N ALA A 426 6.29 9.16 17.93
CA ALA A 426 5.46 9.57 19.05
C ALA A 426 5.53 8.56 20.21
N VAL A 427 5.48 7.27 19.92
CA VAL A 427 5.59 6.19 20.92
C VAL A 427 6.93 6.22 21.63
N THR A 428 8.04 6.46 20.93
CA THR A 428 9.36 6.62 21.57
C THR A 428 9.40 7.81 22.52
N VAL A 429 8.98 9.00 22.06
CA VAL A 429 9.00 10.22 22.88
C VAL A 429 8.10 10.09 24.11
N VAL A 430 6.87 9.61 23.92
CA VAL A 430 5.89 9.45 25.01
C VAL A 430 6.31 8.33 25.96
N GLY A 431 6.75 7.18 25.43
CA GLY A 431 7.16 6.04 26.24
C GLY A 431 8.37 6.34 27.12
N VAL A 432 9.42 6.93 26.54
CA VAL A 432 10.62 7.34 27.31
C VAL A 432 10.29 8.47 28.27
N GLY A 433 9.46 9.43 27.87
CA GLY A 433 8.97 10.48 28.76
C GLY A 433 8.24 9.93 29.98
N ALA A 434 7.36 8.93 29.80
CA ALA A 434 6.66 8.27 30.89
C ALA A 434 7.63 7.54 31.84
N VAL A 435 8.63 6.84 31.29
CA VAL A 435 9.70 6.19 32.09
C VAL A 435 10.46 7.23 32.91
N LEU A 436 10.87 8.36 32.31
CA LEU A 436 11.62 9.41 33.00
C LEU A 436 10.80 10.10 34.09
N VAL A 437 9.50 10.35 33.85
CA VAL A 437 8.61 10.92 34.87
C VAL A 437 8.45 9.98 36.06
N GLY A 438 8.37 8.67 35.81
CA GLY A 438 8.35 7.65 36.86
C GLY A 438 9.68 7.55 37.63
N ALA A 439 10.81 7.77 36.95
CA ALA A 439 12.16 7.65 37.52
C ALA A 439 12.59 8.86 38.34
N TYR A 440 12.28 10.08 37.89
CA TYR A 440 12.68 11.29 38.61
C TYR A 440 11.83 11.50 39.86
N GLU A 441 12.47 11.78 40.99
CA GLU A 441 11.75 12.02 42.26
C GLU A 441 11.33 13.49 42.43
N THR A 442 12.05 14.44 41.83
CA THR A 442 11.75 15.87 42.00
C THR A 442 10.62 16.33 41.07
N PRO A 443 9.63 17.10 41.58
CA PRO A 443 8.55 17.64 40.76
C PRO A 443 9.04 18.51 39.60
N ILE A 444 10.13 19.26 39.82
CA ILE A 444 10.73 20.13 38.80
C ILE A 444 11.26 19.29 37.63
N ALA A 445 12.00 18.20 37.89
CA ALA A 445 12.50 17.34 36.82
C ALA A 445 11.36 16.70 36.01
N ARG A 446 10.31 16.22 36.68
CA ARG A 446 9.10 15.70 36.00
C ARG A 446 8.44 16.76 35.11
N MET A 447 8.29 17.98 35.61
CA MET A 447 7.74 19.10 34.85
C MET A 447 8.59 19.43 33.63
N VAL A 448 9.93 19.41 33.76
CA VAL A 448 10.85 19.64 32.62
C VAL A 448 10.68 18.57 31.55
N VAL A 449 10.57 17.28 31.90
CA VAL A 449 10.33 16.21 30.92
C VAL A 449 9.03 16.46 30.16
N VAL A 450 7.93 16.75 30.87
CA VAL A 450 6.64 17.03 30.25
C VAL A 450 6.70 18.30 29.37
N ALA A 451 7.41 19.33 29.82
CA ALA A 451 7.59 20.56 29.05
C ALA A 451 8.36 20.30 27.74
N VAL A 452 9.45 19.52 27.78
CA VAL A 452 10.21 19.13 26.59
C VAL A 452 9.33 18.34 25.61
N MET A 453 8.52 17.40 26.11
CA MET A 453 7.56 16.67 25.27
C MET A 453 6.53 17.60 24.63
N ALA A 454 5.98 18.55 25.39
CA ALA A 454 5.02 19.52 24.88
C ALA A 454 5.63 20.42 23.80
N VAL A 455 6.88 20.86 23.97
CA VAL A 455 7.63 21.63 22.97
C VAL A 455 7.86 20.80 21.71
N ALA A 456 8.25 19.52 21.85
CA ALA A 456 8.43 18.62 20.70
C ALA A 456 7.11 18.40 19.93
N ALA A 457 6.00 18.20 20.65
CA ALA A 457 4.68 18.06 20.05
C ALA A 457 4.22 19.35 19.33
N ALA A 458 4.44 20.51 19.95
CA ALA A 458 4.15 21.81 19.33
C ALA A 458 5.00 22.03 18.06
N ALA A 459 6.29 21.70 18.11
CA ALA A 459 7.18 21.78 16.94
C ALA A 459 6.71 20.85 15.81
N ALA A 460 6.30 19.62 16.13
CA ALA A 460 5.73 18.69 15.17
C ALA A 460 4.41 19.21 14.55
N CYS A 461 3.54 19.82 15.35
CA CYS A 461 2.30 20.46 14.87
C CYS A 461 2.59 21.63 13.92
N VAL A 462 3.52 22.52 14.31
CA VAL A 462 3.95 23.65 13.44
C VAL A 462 4.57 23.12 12.15
N ALA A 463 5.39 22.07 12.21
CA ALA A 463 5.97 21.43 11.04
C ALA A 463 4.88 20.85 10.12
N ALA A 464 3.88 20.16 10.67
CA ALA A 464 2.76 19.60 9.90
C ALA A 464 1.94 20.69 9.19
N LEU A 465 1.78 21.87 9.80
CA LEU A 465 1.07 23.00 9.20
C LEU A 465 1.89 23.76 8.15
N ARG A 466 3.23 23.79 8.30
CA ARG A 466 4.11 24.64 7.48
C ARG A 466 4.82 23.91 6.35
N LEU A 467 5.09 22.61 6.46
CA LEU A 467 5.87 21.86 5.48
C LEU A 467 5.11 21.47 4.19
N PRO A 468 3.79 21.22 4.18
CA PRO A 468 3.09 20.86 2.96
C PRO A 468 3.26 21.91 1.85
N GLY A 469 3.78 21.51 0.70
CA GLY A 469 3.97 22.37 -0.46
C GLY A 469 5.19 23.31 -0.42
N VAL A 470 5.97 23.33 0.67
CA VAL A 470 7.17 24.17 0.76
C VAL A 470 8.35 23.52 0.04
N ARG A 471 8.92 24.23 -0.94
CA ARG A 471 10.17 23.84 -1.60
C ARG A 471 11.35 24.21 -0.72
N LEU A 472 11.91 23.23 -0.01
CA LEU A 472 13.11 23.41 0.79
C LEU A 472 14.31 23.78 -0.11
N SER A 473 15.16 24.69 0.36
CA SER A 473 16.40 25.00 -0.35
C SER A 473 17.31 23.76 -0.43
N PRO A 474 18.14 23.61 -1.49
CA PRO A 474 19.08 22.50 -1.59
C PRO A 474 20.01 22.37 -0.38
N VAL A 475 20.44 23.52 0.18
CA VAL A 475 21.30 23.56 1.37
C VAL A 475 20.58 23.03 2.59
N THR A 476 19.35 23.48 2.85
CA THR A 476 18.55 23.01 3.99
C THR A 476 18.29 21.50 3.88
N ARG A 477 17.93 21.00 2.69
CA ARG A 477 17.75 19.57 2.46
C ARG A 477 19.03 18.79 2.76
N ARG A 478 20.18 19.28 2.31
CA ARG A 478 21.48 18.64 2.54
C ARG A 478 21.88 18.62 4.02
N VAL A 479 21.60 19.70 4.76
CA VAL A 479 21.83 19.76 6.21
C VAL A 479 20.97 18.72 6.93
N ILE A 480 19.70 18.59 6.54
CA ILE A 480 18.80 17.57 7.09
C ILE A 480 19.32 16.16 6.77
N ASP A 481 19.80 15.91 5.55
CA ASP A 481 20.44 14.63 5.18
C ASP A 481 21.63 14.32 6.10
N LEU A 482 22.48 15.31 6.35
CA LEU A 482 23.67 15.14 7.19
C LEU A 482 23.31 14.84 8.64
N ILE A 483 22.29 15.51 9.19
CA ILE A 483 21.76 15.23 10.53
C ILE A 483 21.21 13.80 10.58
N GLU A 484 20.43 13.38 9.59
CA GLU A 484 19.90 12.02 9.51
C GLU A 484 21.03 10.98 9.50
N TYR A 485 22.08 11.18 8.69
CA TYR A 485 23.23 10.28 8.65
C TYR A 485 24.01 10.26 9.96
N ALA A 486 24.19 11.41 10.60
CA ALA A 486 24.83 11.48 11.91
C ALA A 486 24.05 10.68 12.95
N LEU A 487 22.72 10.80 12.99
CA LEU A 487 21.89 10.02 13.91
C LEU A 487 21.96 8.52 13.62
N ILE A 488 21.92 8.12 12.34
CA ILE A 488 22.08 6.72 11.93
C ILE A 488 23.42 6.14 12.39
N LEU A 489 24.49 6.95 12.44
CA LEU A 489 25.80 6.54 12.93
C LEU A 489 25.86 6.46 14.47
N VAL A 490 25.23 7.41 15.17
CA VAL A 490 25.24 7.48 16.64
C VAL A 490 24.47 6.32 17.28
N VAL A 491 23.36 5.88 16.67
CA VAL A 491 22.51 4.82 17.26
C VAL A 491 23.26 3.49 17.46
N PRO A 492 23.99 2.92 16.48
CA PRO A 492 24.82 1.73 16.69
C PRO A 492 25.87 1.90 17.79
N VAL A 493 26.53 3.06 17.85
CA VAL A 493 27.55 3.34 18.88
C VAL A 493 26.92 3.30 20.27
N LEU A 494 25.79 3.99 20.46
CA LEU A 494 25.08 3.96 21.74
C LEU A 494 24.50 2.58 22.06
N ALA A 495 23.96 1.87 21.07
CA ALA A 495 23.42 0.53 21.24
C ALA A 495 24.50 -0.46 21.72
N PHE A 496 25.70 -0.44 21.12
CA PHE A 496 26.82 -1.26 21.57
C PHE A 496 27.39 -0.83 22.92
N TRP A 497 27.29 0.45 23.25
CA TRP A 497 27.63 0.92 24.59
C TRP A 497 26.66 0.40 25.65
N ILE A 498 25.36 0.48 25.39
CA ILE A 498 24.31 -0.06 26.27
C ILE A 498 24.41 -1.58 26.37
N MET A 499 24.81 -2.26 25.29
CA MET A 499 25.09 -3.71 25.29
C MET A 499 26.33 -4.09 26.10
N GLY A 500 27.14 -3.14 26.56
CA GLY A 500 28.34 -3.41 27.35
C GLY A 500 29.54 -3.93 26.54
N ILE A 501 29.51 -3.84 25.20
CA ILE A 501 30.59 -4.32 24.33
C ILE A 501 31.88 -3.52 24.58
N TYR A 502 31.79 -2.20 24.68
CA TYR A 502 32.99 -1.37 24.93
C TYR A 502 33.60 -1.63 26.30
N THR A 503 32.79 -1.93 27.31
CA THR A 503 33.29 -2.30 28.64
C THR A 503 33.94 -3.68 28.61
N ALA A 504 33.36 -4.65 27.89
CA ALA A 504 33.96 -5.96 27.70
C ALA A 504 35.32 -5.88 26.98
N MET A 505 35.41 -5.09 25.89
CA MET A 505 36.66 -4.91 25.15
C MET A 505 37.76 -4.21 25.95
N ARG A 506 37.44 -3.40 26.96
CA ARG A 506 38.44 -2.78 27.85
C ARG A 506 38.98 -3.74 28.91
N GLY A 507 38.26 -4.84 29.17
CA GLY A 507 38.61 -5.84 30.18
C GLY A 507 39.41 -7.02 29.62
N ILE A 508 39.60 -7.09 28.30
CA ILE A 508 40.50 -8.00 27.59
C ILE A 508 41.81 -7.25 27.36
#